data_AF-A0A3P6TMR9-F1
#
_entry.id   AF-A0A3P6TMR9-F1
#
_cell.length_a   1.000
_cell.length_b   1.000
_cell.length_c   1.000
_cell.angle_alpha   90.00
_cell.angle_beta   90.00
_cell.angle_gamma   90.00
#
_symmetry.space_group_name_H-M   'P 1'
#
loop_
_entity.id
_entity.type
_entity.pdbx_description
1 polymer ?
#
loop_
_entity_poly.entity_id
_entity_poly.type
_entity_poly.pdbx_seq_one_letter_code
_entity_poly.pdbx_strand_id
1 'polypeptide(L)' 'MTIKAVIFDMGGVLIESPSGMWIGMETDLKIDKGSLFAAMLDPVLKTDVEALERGEITADEFDLIFTQFYNKQVN' A
#
# COMPACT_ATOMS: atom_id res chain seq x y z
N MET A 1 -36.11 14.29 2.97
CA MET A 1 -35.24 13.17 2.53
C MET A 1 -34.76 12.45 3.78
N THR A 2 -34.91 11.13 3.83
CA THR A 2 -34.41 10.32 4.95
C THR A 2 -33.32 9.42 4.43
N ILE A 3 -32.14 9.47 5.05
CA ILE A 3 -31.03 8.57 4.70
C ILE A 3 -31.45 7.14 5.05
N LYS A 4 -31.30 6.21 4.10
CA LYS A 4 -31.68 4.80 4.25
C LYS A 4 -30.49 3.86 4.45
N ALA A 5 -29.29 4.31 4.09
CA ALA A 5 -28.07 3.56 4.25
C ALA A 5 -26.88 4.54 4.34
N VAL A 6 -25.84 4.10 5.06
CA VAL A 6 -24.54 4.75 5.09
C VAL A 6 -23.51 3.66 4.81
N ILE A 7 -22.59 3.92 3.89
CA ILE A 7 -21.51 3.01 3.51
C ILE A 7 -20.22 3.61 4.02
N PHE A 8 -19.42 2.80 4.70
CA PHE A 8 -18.11 3.19 5.20
C PHE A 8 -17.06 2.36 4.49
N ASP A 9 -16.01 3.01 4.03
CA ASP A 9 -14.78 2.33 3.64
C ASP A 9 -14.11 1.73 4.90
N MET A 10 -13.29 0.71 4.70
CA MET A 10 -12.52 0.14 5.78
C MET A 10 -11.26 0.97 6.04
N GLY A 11 -10.36 1.07 5.06
CA GLY A 11 -9.08 1.76 5.19
C GLY A 11 -9.22 3.29 5.18
N GLY A 12 -8.66 3.97 6.19
CA GLY A 12 -8.72 5.43 6.31
C GLY A 12 -10.06 5.98 6.81
N VAL A 13 -11.05 5.13 7.11
CA VAL A 13 -12.36 5.53 7.66
C VAL A 13 -12.69 4.74 8.93
N LEU A 14 -12.85 3.42 8.84
CA LEU A 14 -13.12 2.58 10.02
C LEU A 14 -11.83 2.18 10.75
N ILE A 15 -10.75 1.98 10.00
CA ILE A 15 -9.40 1.71 10.51
C ILE A 15 -8.40 2.68 9.87
N GLU A 16 -7.20 2.78 10.43
CA GLU A 16 -6.14 3.59 9.84
C GLU A 16 -5.77 3.10 8.44
N SER A 17 -5.39 4.03 7.54
CA SER A 17 -4.93 3.66 6.21
C SER A 17 -3.53 3.05 6.27
N PRO A 18 -3.15 2.19 5.31
CA PRO A 18 -1.79 1.67 5.21
C PRO A 18 -0.73 2.80 5.20
N SER A 19 -1.02 3.90 4.50
CA SER A 19 -0.13 5.07 4.45
C SER A 19 0.12 5.74 5.80
N GLY A 20 -0.84 5.70 6.74
CA GLY A 20 -0.64 6.17 8.11
C GLY A 20 0.30 5.26 8.89
N MET A 21 0.09 3.95 8.78
CA MET A 21 0.93 2.94 9.45
C MET A 21 2.38 2.98 8.94
N TRP A 22 2.59 3.18 7.64
CA TRP A 22 3.92 3.21 7.03
C TRP A 22 4.79 4.35 7.56
N ILE A 23 4.24 5.51 7.89
CA ILE A 23 5.04 6.63 8.42
C ILE A 23 5.75 6.23 9.74
N GLY A 24 5.07 5.48 10.59
CA GLY A 24 5.65 4.92 11.81
C GLY A 24 6.74 3.89 11.48
N MET A 25 6.43 2.95 10.59
CA MET A 25 7.39 1.92 10.16
C MET A 25 8.64 2.50 9.52
N GLU A 26 8.52 3.51 8.66
CA GLU A 26 9.66 4.16 8.01
C GLU A 26 10.60 4.80 9.03
N THR A 27 10.02 5.41 10.07
CA THR A 27 10.76 5.99 11.20
C THR A 27 11.50 4.90 11.99
N ASP A 28 10.81 3.81 12.32
CA ASP A 28 11.36 2.71 13.12
C ASP A 28 12.46 1.94 12.36
N LEU A 29 12.28 1.73 11.06
CA LEU A 29 13.22 1.04 10.17
C LEU A 29 14.33 1.96 9.64
N LYS A 30 14.28 3.26 9.95
CA LYS A 30 15.24 4.29 9.50
C LYS A 30 15.40 4.34 7.97
N ILE A 31 14.29 4.20 7.25
CA ILE A 31 14.23 4.41 5.80
C ILE A 31 13.65 5.79 5.49
N ASP A 32 13.81 6.24 4.25
CA ASP A 32 13.38 7.57 3.84
C ASP A 32 11.88 7.75 4.00
N LYS A 33 11.49 8.86 4.61
CA LYS A 33 10.07 9.18 4.84
C LYS A 33 9.32 9.31 3.52
N GLY A 34 8.20 8.59 3.40
CA GLY A 34 7.34 8.54 2.23
C GLY A 34 7.84 7.62 1.10
N SER A 35 8.97 6.94 1.30
CA SER A 35 9.54 6.03 0.28
C SER A 35 8.64 4.84 -0.01
N LEU A 36 7.97 4.28 1.02
CA LEU A 36 7.04 3.16 0.82
C LEU A 36 5.81 3.60 0.01
N PHE A 37 5.23 4.76 0.35
CA PHE A 37 4.10 5.30 -0.39
C PHE A 37 4.47 5.63 -1.84
N ALA A 38 5.66 6.19 -2.07
CA ALA A 38 6.17 6.48 -3.41
C ALA A 38 6.37 5.21 -4.23
N ALA A 39 6.92 4.14 -3.64
CA ALA A 39 7.10 2.85 -4.31
C ALA A 39 5.76 2.25 -4.76
N MET A 40 4.73 2.32 -3.91
CA MET A 40 3.37 1.81 -4.24
C MET A 40 2.70 2.59 -5.38
N LEU A 41 3.11 3.84 -5.63
CA LEU A 41 2.62 4.66 -6.73
C LEU A 41 3.51 4.59 -7.99
N ASP A 42 4.64 3.89 -7.93
CA ASP A 42 5.54 3.78 -9.06
C ASP A 42 4.82 3.13 -10.25
N PRO A 43 4.87 3.71 -11.46
CA PRO A 43 4.20 3.14 -12.63
C PRO A 43 4.57 1.68 -12.93
N VAL A 44 5.77 1.25 -12.55
CA VAL A 44 6.24 -0.13 -12.73
C VAL A 44 5.52 -1.09 -11.79
N LEU A 45 5.26 -0.69 -10.53
CA LEU A 45 4.55 -1.52 -9.54
C LEU A 45 3.04 -1.35 -9.57
N LYS A 46 2.53 -0.23 -10.08
CA LYS A 46 1.12 0.14 -10.01
C LYS A 46 0.20 -0.97 -10.53
N THR A 47 0.58 -1.63 -11.63
CA THR A 47 -0.23 -2.70 -12.22
C THR A 47 -0.35 -3.90 -11.29
N ASP A 48 0.73 -4.27 -10.60
CA ASP A 48 0.75 -5.38 -9.65
C ASP A 48 0.00 -5.03 -8.36
N VAL A 49 0.10 -3.77 -7.89
CA VAL A 49 -0.70 -3.27 -6.75
C VAL A 49 -2.20 -3.38 -7.06
N GLU A 50 -2.63 -2.92 -8.23
CA GLU A 50 -4.05 -3.01 -8.61
C GLU A 50 -4.48 -4.48 -8.82
N ALA A 51 -3.59 -5.35 -9.29
CA ALA A 51 -3.86 -6.79 -9.41
C ALA A 51 -4.07 -7.44 -8.02
N LEU A 52 -3.28 -7.04 -7.02
CA LEU A 52 -3.49 -7.45 -5.63
C LEU A 52 -4.84 -6.97 -5.10
N GLU A 53 -5.19 -5.71 -5.33
CA GLU A 53 -6.50 -5.16 -4.90
C GLU A 53 -7.70 -5.85 -5.56
N ARG A 54 -7.54 -6.31 -6.82
CA ARG A 54 -8.54 -7.11 -7.52
C ARG A 54 -8.54 -8.59 -7.11
N GLY A 55 -7.56 -9.04 -6.33
CA GLY A 55 -7.39 -10.44 -5.94
C GLY A 55 -6.92 -11.35 -7.09
N GLU A 56 -6.26 -10.79 -8.10
CA GLU A 56 -5.70 -11.53 -9.24
C GLU A 56 -4.35 -12.18 -8.90
N ILE A 57 -3.63 -11.60 -7.93
CA ILE A 57 -2.44 -12.17 -7.32
C ILE A 57 -2.61 -12.24 -5.81
N THR A 58 -1.88 -13.16 -5.19
CA THR A 58 -1.83 -13.33 -3.75
C THR A 58 -0.89 -12.32 -3.09
N ALA A 59 -1.03 -12.12 -1.78
CA ALA A 59 -0.09 -11.31 -1.01
C ALA A 59 1.34 -11.86 -1.07
N ASP A 60 1.52 -13.19 -1.10
CA ASP A 60 2.84 -13.82 -1.18
C ASP A 60 3.52 -13.58 -2.54
N GLU A 61 2.75 -13.58 -3.62
CA GLU A 61 3.25 -13.22 -4.96
C GLU A 61 3.63 -11.75 -5.02
N PHE A 62 2.78 -10.87 -4.46
CA PHE A 62 3.05 -9.44 -4.41
C PHE A 62 4.28 -9.11 -3.54
N ASP A 63 4.48 -9.78 -2.41
CA ASP A 63 5.63 -9.58 -1.53
C ASP A 63 6.95 -9.83 -2.27
N LEU A 64 7.01 -10.90 -3.07
CA LEU A 64 8.17 -11.18 -3.91
C LEU A 64 8.43 -10.08 -4.95
N ILE A 65 7.37 -9.62 -5.62
CA ILE A 65 7.45 -8.55 -6.64
C ILE A 65 7.94 -7.25 -6.00
N PHE A 66 7.29 -6.83 -4.90
CA PHE A 66 7.61 -5.61 -4.19
C PHE A 66 9.04 -5.64 -3.63
N THR A 67 9.45 -6.75 -3.02
CA THR A 67 10.81 -6.93 -2.49
C THR A 67 11.86 -6.79 -3.60
N GLN A 68 11.63 -7.39 -4.77
CA GLN A 68 12.55 -7.27 -5.90
C GLN A 68 12.61 -5.85 -6.47
N PHE A 69 11.48 -5.16 -6.52
CA PHE A 69 11.42 -3.77 -6.98
C PHE A 69 12.12 -2.83 -6.00
N TYR A 70 11.75 -2.89 -4.72
CA TYR A 70 12.20 -1.95 -3.71
C TYR A 70 13.71 -2.07 -3.45
N ASN A 71 14.25 -3.29 -3.37
CA ASN A 71 15.68 -3.51 -3.20
C ASN A 71 16.53 -3.06 -4.41
N LYS A 72 15.94 -2.94 -5.60
CA LYS A 72 16.63 -2.38 -6.77
C LYS A 72 16.69 -0.85 -6.76
N GLN A 73 15.80 -0.17 -6.02
CA GLN A 73 15.86 1.29 -5.86
C GLN A 73 16.83 1.74 -4.76
N VAL A 74 17.16 0.86 -3.81
CA VAL A 74 18.06 1.15 -2.67
C VAL A 74 19.55 0.90 -2.99
N ASN A 75 19.87 0.33 -4.17
CA ASN A 75 21.25 0.17 -4.67
C ASN A 75 21.55 1.18 -5.80
#